data_AF-A0AAP4FIM2-F1
#
_entry.id   AF-A0AAP4FIM2-F1
#
_cell.length_a   1.000
_cell.length_b   1.000
_cell.length_c   1.000
_cell.angle_alpha   90.00
_cell.angle_beta   90.00
_cell.angle_gamma   90.00
#
_symmetry.space_group_name_H-M   'P 1'
#
loop_
_entity.id
_entity.type
_entity.pdbx_description
1 polymer ?
#
loop_
_entity_poly.entity_id
_entity_poly.type
_entity_poly.pdbx_seq_one_letter_code
_entity_poly.pdbx_strand_id
1 'polypeptide(L)'
;MFYSVQHPDATGTVSATNSAANDLSVALGELSAAFMAAGAALPHSPVVTNALAAVLMGAIEPASDSVINRVSTATSSTSIALNSYLQGDQQMGANVCVAPTKPDMPGVS
;
A
#
# COMPACT_ATOMS: atom_id res chain seq x y z
N MET A 1 21.28 -15.71 -11.86
CA MET A 1 20.86 -15.33 -10.49
C MET A 1 19.39 -14.97 -10.62
N PHE A 2 18.48 -15.84 -10.18
CA PHE A 2 17.05 -15.53 -10.18
C PHE A 2 16.75 -14.77 -8.90
N TYR A 3 16.28 -13.53 -9.00
CA TYR A 3 15.74 -12.84 -7.84
C TYR A 3 14.44 -13.54 -7.47
N SER A 4 14.43 -14.30 -6.38
CA SER A 4 13.25 -15.02 -5.89
C SER A 4 12.28 -14.06 -5.21
N VAL A 5 11.79 -13.06 -5.94
CA VAL A 5 10.63 -12.30 -5.52
C VAL A 5 9.42 -13.11 -5.98
N GLN A 6 8.62 -13.62 -5.03
CA GLN A 6 7.31 -14.18 -5.34
C GLN A 6 6.38 -13.03 -5.75
N HIS A 7 6.60 -12.52 -6.95
CA HIS A 7 5.89 -11.37 -7.50
C HIS A 7 4.37 -11.52 -7.43
N PRO A 8 3.76 -12.70 -7.70
CA PRO A 8 2.31 -12.88 -7.58
C PRO A 8 1.80 -12.63 -6.16
N ASP A 9 2.49 -13.19 -5.16
CA ASP A 9 2.10 -13.09 -3.74
C ASP A 9 2.29 -11.66 -3.21
N ALA A 10 3.35 -10.99 -3.64
CA ALA A 10 3.60 -9.59 -3.29
C ALA A 10 2.57 -8.65 -3.94
N THR A 11 2.16 -8.89 -5.20
CA THR A 11 1.06 -8.12 -5.83
C THR A 11 -0.29 -8.39 -5.17
N GLY A 12 -0.55 -9.62 -4.74
CA GLY A 12 -1.76 -9.97 -3.99
C GLY A 12 -1.82 -9.24 -2.66
N THR A 13 -0.69 -9.16 -1.95
CA THR A 13 -0.58 -8.42 -0.68
C THR A 13 -0.79 -6.93 -0.87
N VAL A 14 -0.21 -6.33 -1.90
CA VAL A 14 -0.42 -4.91 -2.28
C VAL A 14 -1.89 -4.64 -2.57
N SER A 15 -2.55 -5.50 -3.36
CA SER A 15 -3.98 -5.37 -3.68
C SER A 15 -4.87 -5.48 -2.45
N ALA A 16 -4.65 -6.50 -1.60
CA ALA A 16 -5.39 -6.70 -0.36
C ALA A 16 -5.21 -5.53 0.61
N THR A 17 -4.00 -5.00 0.72
CA THR A 17 -3.69 -3.84 1.56
C THR A 17 -4.41 -2.58 1.06
N ASN A 18 -4.48 -2.39 -0.25
CA ASN A 18 -5.18 -1.26 -0.85
C ASN A 18 -6.71 -1.35 -0.64
N SER A 19 -7.28 -2.55 -0.74
CA SER A 19 -8.68 -2.80 -0.40
C SER A 19 -8.97 -2.53 1.07
N ALA A 20 -8.12 -3.01 1.99
CA ALA A 20 -8.26 -2.75 3.41
C ALA A 20 -8.15 -1.25 3.76
N ALA A 21 -7.31 -0.48 3.04
CA ALA A 21 -7.23 0.96 3.19
C ALA A 21 -8.52 1.67 2.76
N ASN A 22 -9.14 1.21 1.66
CA ASN A 22 -10.45 1.72 1.23
C ASN A 22 -11.54 1.39 2.25
N ASP A 23 -11.58 0.16 2.76
CA ASP A 23 -12.55 -0.24 3.80
C ASP A 23 -12.40 0.60 5.06
N LEU A 24 -11.17 0.90 5.47
CA LEU A 24 -10.87 1.84 6.56
C LEU A 24 -11.44 3.24 6.28
N SER A 25 -11.24 3.76 5.07
CA SER A 25 -11.78 5.07 4.68
C SER A 25 -13.31 5.11 4.72
N VAL A 26 -13.98 4.03 4.32
CA VAL A 26 -15.44 3.91 4.39
C VAL A 26 -15.91 3.87 5.84
N ALA A 27 -15.30 3.03 6.68
CA ALA A 27 -15.63 2.91 8.10
C ALA A 27 -15.46 4.24 8.85
N LEU A 28 -14.48 5.05 8.46
CA LEU A 28 -14.28 6.40 9.01
C LEU A 28 -15.37 7.38 8.59
N GLY A 29 -15.84 7.31 7.34
CA GLY A 29 -16.99 8.08 6.89
C GLY A 29 -18.26 7.73 7.68
N GLU A 30 -18.50 6.44 7.90
CA GLU A 30 -19.61 5.95 8.73
C GLU A 30 -19.50 6.42 10.17
N LEU A 31 -18.29 6.37 10.74
CA LEU A 31 -18.03 6.83 12.09
C LEU A 31 -18.27 8.35 12.22
N SER A 32 -17.76 9.16 11.29
CA SER A 32 -18.03 10.60 11.24
C SER A 32 -19.54 10.90 11.19
N ALA A 33 -20.30 10.17 10.36
CA ALA A 33 -21.75 10.29 10.29
C ALA A 33 -22.44 9.92 11.62
N ALA A 34 -21.99 8.84 12.27
CA ALA A 34 -22.51 8.43 13.58
C ALA A 34 -22.23 9.47 14.68
N PHE A 35 -21.04 10.09 14.66
CA PHE A 35 -20.68 11.18 15.57
C PHE A 35 -21.57 12.41 15.36
N MET A 36 -21.83 12.80 14.12
CA MET A 36 -22.78 13.90 13.82
C MET A 36 -24.20 13.59 14.31
N ALA A 37 -24.68 12.36 14.09
CA ALA A 37 -26.00 11.92 14.56
C ALA A 37 -26.09 11.92 16.10
N ALA A 38 -25.04 11.45 16.79
CA ALA A 38 -24.95 11.48 18.24
C ALA A 38 -24.95 12.92 18.79
N GLY A 39 -24.25 13.83 18.12
CA GLY A 39 -24.25 15.24 18.48
C GLY A 39 -25.62 15.90 18.32
N ALA A 40 -26.34 15.57 17.25
CA ALA A 40 -27.71 16.05 17.02
C ALA A 40 -28.72 15.49 18.03
N ALA A 41 -28.50 14.28 18.57
CA ALA A 41 -29.33 13.68 19.61
C ALA A 41 -29.09 14.27 21.01
N LEU A 42 -27.98 14.99 21.22
CA LEU A 42 -27.60 15.62 22.49
C LEU A 42 -27.58 17.17 22.39
N PRO A 43 -28.65 17.83 21.90
CA PRO A 43 -28.63 19.26 21.60
C PRO A 43 -28.50 20.15 22.84
N HIS A 44 -28.77 19.61 24.03
CA HIS A 44 -28.77 20.36 25.30
C HIS A 44 -27.46 20.21 26.11
N SER A 45 -26.48 19.45 25.62
CA SER A 45 -25.19 19.28 26.31
C SER A 45 -24.02 19.76 25.44
N PRO A 46 -23.78 21.07 25.37
CA PRO A 46 -22.67 21.65 24.59
C PRO A 46 -21.31 21.10 24.99
N VAL A 47 -21.16 20.63 26.23
CA VAL A 47 -19.92 19.99 26.71
C VAL A 47 -19.69 18.64 26.02
N VAL A 48 -20.74 17.83 25.87
CA VAL A 48 -20.62 16.50 25.27
C VAL A 48 -20.47 16.60 23.75
N THR A 49 -21.20 17.50 23.09
CA THR A 49 -21.05 17.75 21.64
C THR A 49 -19.67 18.33 21.31
N ASN A 50 -19.16 19.29 22.08
CA ASN A 50 -17.82 19.82 21.87
C ASN A 50 -16.72 18.78 22.15
N ALA A 51 -16.89 17.95 23.19
CA ALA A 51 -15.95 16.86 23.46
C ALA A 51 -15.96 15.81 22.35
N LEU A 52 -17.14 15.44 21.83
CA LEU A 52 -17.27 14.53 20.68
C LEU A 52 -16.56 15.10 19.44
N ALA A 53 -16.80 16.38 19.13
CA ALA A 53 -16.18 17.05 18.01
C ALA A 53 -14.66 17.13 18.16
N ALA A 54 -14.17 17.42 19.37
CA ALA A 54 -12.74 17.45 19.67
C ALA A 54 -12.08 16.07 19.51
N VAL A 55 -12.77 14.98 19.86
CA VAL A 55 -12.26 13.62 19.63
C VAL A 55 -12.24 13.30 18.14
N LEU A 56 -13.32 13.59 17.40
CA LEU A 56 -13.41 13.31 15.98
C LEU A 56 -12.37 14.09 15.18
N MET A 57 -12.40 15.42 15.27
CA MET A 57 -11.50 16.31 14.50
C MET A 57 -10.07 16.33 15.04
N GLY A 58 -9.90 16.18 16.35
CA GLY A 58 -8.59 16.33 16.99
C GLY A 58 -7.78 15.05 17.04
N ALA A 59 -8.43 13.88 17.09
CA ALA A 59 -7.73 12.60 17.22
C ALA A 59 -8.05 11.65 16.07
N ILE A 60 -9.32 11.43 15.75
CA ILE A 60 -9.72 10.34 14.84
C ILE A 60 -9.38 10.68 13.40
N GLU A 61 -9.82 11.84 12.88
CA GLU A 61 -9.53 12.27 11.51
C GLU A 61 -8.02 12.33 11.20
N PRO A 62 -7.18 13.05 11.99
CA PRO A 62 -5.75 13.16 11.66
C PRO A 62 -4.98 11.85 11.83
N ALA A 63 -5.33 11.01 12.81
CA ALA A 63 -4.71 9.69 12.96
C ALA A 63 -5.04 8.80 11.76
N SER A 64 -6.29 8.85 11.31
CA SER A 64 -6.78 8.08 10.19
C SER A 64 -6.17 8.50 8.87
N ASP A 65 -6.11 9.81 8.59
CA ASP A 65 -5.41 10.35 7.42
C ASP A 65 -3.94 9.96 7.42
N SER A 66 -3.28 9.96 8.60
CA SER A 66 -1.90 9.52 8.71
C SER A 66 -1.73 8.05 8.36
N VAL A 67 -2.62 7.18 8.86
CA VAL A 67 -2.59 5.74 8.58
C VAL A 67 -2.87 5.47 7.10
N ILE A 68 -3.94 6.02 6.54
CA ILE A 68 -4.32 5.84 5.13
C ILE A 68 -3.18 6.33 4.21
N ASN A 69 -2.61 7.51 4.47
CA ASN A 69 -1.51 8.04 3.67
C ASN A 69 -0.25 7.17 3.75
N ARG A 70 0.11 6.68 4.94
CA ARG A 70 1.26 5.78 5.11
C ARG A 70 1.04 4.46 4.40
N VAL A 71 -0.15 3.88 4.51
CA VAL A 71 -0.53 2.64 3.84
C VAL A 71 -0.48 2.81 2.33
N SER A 72 -1.08 3.89 1.80
CA SER A 72 -1.04 4.22 0.37
C SER A 72 0.38 4.42 -0.15
N THR A 73 1.22 5.18 0.59
CA THR A 73 2.62 5.43 0.22
C THR A 73 3.45 4.15 0.21
N ALA A 74 3.32 3.31 1.23
CA ALA A 74 4.04 2.03 1.33
C ALA A 74 3.60 1.05 0.23
N THR A 75 2.30 0.99 -0.04
CA THR A 75 1.70 0.14 -1.08
C THR A 75 2.17 0.58 -2.47
N SER A 76 2.18 1.89 -2.74
CA SER A 76 2.68 2.46 -3.99
C SER A 76 4.17 2.19 -4.19
N SER A 77 4.99 2.43 -3.16
CA SER A 77 6.44 2.15 -3.21
C SER A 77 6.74 0.68 -3.47
N THR A 78 5.96 -0.22 -2.84
CA THR A 78 6.08 -1.67 -3.02
C THR A 78 5.68 -2.08 -4.44
N SER A 79 4.59 -1.51 -4.98
CA SER A 79 4.15 -1.74 -6.36
C SER A 79 5.18 -1.29 -7.40
N ILE A 80 5.81 -0.13 -7.18
CA ILE A 80 6.90 0.37 -8.04
C ILE A 80 8.09 -0.58 -7.97
N ALA A 81 8.51 -0.98 -6.76
CA ALA A 81 9.63 -1.90 -6.59
C ALA A 81 9.37 -3.24 -7.31
N LEU A 82 8.17 -3.82 -7.16
CA LEU A 82 7.78 -5.06 -7.85
C LEU A 82 7.86 -4.92 -9.37
N ASN A 83 7.34 -3.82 -9.93
CA ASN A 83 7.44 -3.55 -11.37
C ASN A 83 8.89 -3.39 -11.84
N SER A 84 9.74 -2.72 -11.06
CA SER A 84 11.17 -2.58 -11.38
C SER A 84 11.88 -3.94 -11.35
N TYR A 85 11.56 -4.81 -10.40
CA TYR A 85 12.10 -6.18 -10.37
C TYR A 85 11.69 -6.97 -11.61
N LEU A 86 10.42 -6.92 -12.01
CA LEU A 86 9.94 -7.63 -13.20
C LEU A 86 10.64 -7.15 -14.49
N GLN A 87 10.80 -5.83 -14.65
CA GLN A 87 11.52 -5.26 -15.78
C GLN A 87 13.01 -5.66 -15.78
N GLY A 88 13.65 -5.67 -14.61
CA GLY A 88 15.02 -6.12 -14.45
C GLY A 88 15.20 -7.59 -14.83
N ASP A 89 14.29 -8.46 -14.40
CA ASP A 89 14.31 -9.89 -14.75
C ASP A 89 14.10 -10.10 -16.26
N GLN A 90 13.20 -9.34 -16.89
CA GLN A 90 13.01 -9.37 -18.35
C GLN A 90 14.25 -8.90 -19.12
N GLN A 91 14.89 -7.82 -18.68
CA GLN A 91 16.13 -7.32 -19.28
C GLN A 91 17.29 -8.29 -19.12
N MET A 92 17.44 -8.89 -17.93
CA MET A 92 18.43 -9.93 -17.70
C MET A 92 18.18 -11.14 -18.59
N GLY A 93 16.94 -11.62 -18.68
CA GLY A 93 16.56 -12.74 -19.55
C GLY A 93 16.85 -12.46 -21.03
N ALA A 94 16.61 -11.23 -21.50
CA ALA A 94 16.91 -10.82 -22.87
C ALA A 94 18.42 -10.63 -23.14
N ASN A 95 19.18 -10.23 -22.12
CA ASN A 95 20.63 -10.00 -22.21
C ASN A 95 21.47 -11.24 -21.89
N VAL A 96 20.87 -12.35 -21.45
CA VAL A 96 21.54 -13.65 -21.45
C VAL A 96 21.72 -14.07 -22.91
N CYS A 97 22.79 -13.55 -23.52
CA CYS A 97 23.29 -14.05 -24.78
C CYS A 97 23.51 -15.56 -24.62
N VAL A 98 22.96 -16.36 -25.53
CA VAL A 98 23.25 -17.78 -25.63
C VAL A 98 24.78 -17.90 -25.59
N ALA A 99 25.33 -18.56 -24.58
CA ALA A 99 26.76 -18.78 -24.50
C ALA A 99 27.19 -19.35 -25.86
N PRO A 100 28.18 -18.77 -26.57
CA PRO A 100 28.65 -19.36 -27.80
C PRO A 100 29.03 -20.81 -27.48
N THR A 101 28.45 -21.76 -28.22
CA THR A 101 28.57 -23.21 -27.98
C THR A 101 29.99 -23.76 -28.12
N LYS A 102 30.99 -22.89 -28.28
CA LYS A 102 32.41 -23.15 -28.05
C LYS A 102 33.08 -21.87 -27.54
N PRO A 103 33.71 -21.87 -26.36
CA PRO A 103 34.87 -21.04 -26.16
C PRO A 103 35.96 -21.60 -27.07
N ASP A 104 36.37 -20.87 -28.10
CA ASP A 104 37.67 -21.13 -28.72
C ASP A 104 38.73 -20.87 -27.65
N MET A 105 39.12 -21.92 -26.94
CA MET A 105 40.32 -21.92 -26.10
C MET A 105 41.52 -21.87 -27.05
N PRO A 106 42.36 -20.82 -27.00
CA PRO A 106 43.60 -20.82 -27.76
C PRO A 106 44.47 -21.98 -27.28
N GLY A 107 44.74 -22.96 -28.16
CA GLY A 107 45.67 -24.05 -27.89
C GLY A 107 45.09 -25.46 -27.73
N VAL A 108 43.81 -25.69 -28.04
CA VAL A 108 43.31 -27.07 -28.25
C VAL A 108 43.21 -27.36 -29.74
N SER A 109 44.24 -28.03 -30.25
CA SER A 109 44.31 -28.71 -31.55
C SER A 109 43.50 -30.00 -31.55
#